data_AF-A0AAD2ZYR3-F1
#
_entry.id   AF-A0AAD2ZYR3-F1
#
_cell.length_a   1.000
_cell.length_b   1.000
_cell.length_c   1.000
_cell.angle_alpha   90.00
_cell.angle_beta   90.00
_cell.angle_gamma   90.00
#
_symmetry.space_group_name_H-M   'P 1'
#
loop_
_entity.id
_entity.type
_entity.pdbx_description
1 polymer ?
#
loop_
_entity_poly.entity_id
_entity_poly.type
_entity_poly.pdbx_seq_one_letter_code
_entity_poly.pdbx_strand_id
1 'polypeptide(L)'
;MSALVDTIPVNGSHPLYLKMAGRETSGGAVPEMFWISKKREMPRAGEFAKNMVAQARRQGVKSETQISDDLLISAIEYKVLNGGGGLSEWGGRVALSRLKYVDDNSAQTTLRRLISEVVRSTHPEFYDPVLAKRPNTSSVFSS
;
A
#
# COMPACT_ATOMS: atom_id res chain seq x y z
N MET A 1 -24.67 11.27 -49.77
CA MET A 1 -25.58 10.37 -49.05
C MET A 1 -24.81 9.05 -48.88
N SER A 2 -24.10 8.87 -47.77
CA SER A 2 -24.55 8.19 -46.52
C SER A 2 -24.83 6.70 -46.80
N ALA A 3 -24.30 5.71 -46.10
CA ALA A 3 -23.40 5.62 -44.95
C ALA A 3 -22.78 4.20 -44.97
N LEU A 4 -21.53 4.08 -44.53
CA LEU A 4 -20.92 2.79 -44.18
C LEU A 4 -21.69 2.20 -42.99
N VAL A 5 -22.36 1.07 -43.21
CA VAL A 5 -22.96 0.25 -42.15
C VAL A 5 -21.90 -0.72 -41.64
N ASP A 6 -21.13 -0.24 -40.66
CA ASP A 6 -20.33 -1.07 -39.76
C ASP A 6 -21.29 -1.85 -38.86
N THR A 7 -21.28 -3.18 -38.96
CA THR A 7 -22.09 -4.05 -38.09
C THR A 7 -21.14 -4.93 -37.29
N ILE A 8 -20.73 -4.45 -36.13
CA ILE A 8 -20.09 -5.25 -35.08
C ILE A 8 -21.20 -5.64 -34.09
N PRO A 9 -21.49 -6.93 -33.87
CA PRO A 9 -22.45 -7.32 -32.84
C PRO A 9 -21.81 -7.29 -31.45
N VAL A 10 -22.65 -6.82 -30.53
CA VAL A 10 -22.51 -6.62 -29.09
C VAL A 10 -22.41 -7.93 -28.32
N ASN A 11 -21.39 -8.05 -27.46
CA ASN A 11 -21.43 -8.56 -26.07
C ASN A 11 -19.98 -8.88 -25.66
N GLY A 12 -19.43 -8.44 -24.54
CA GLY A 12 -19.98 -7.79 -23.37
C GLY A 12 -18.95 -8.04 -22.27
N SER A 13 -18.45 -6.97 -21.63
CA SER A 13 -17.98 -6.92 -20.23
C SER A 13 -17.14 -5.67 -19.97
N HIS A 14 -17.79 -4.71 -19.30
CA HIS A 14 -17.26 -3.66 -18.42
C HIS A 14 -16.06 -2.78 -18.84
N PRO A 15 -16.29 -1.49 -19.15
CA PRO A 15 -15.29 -0.45 -19.03
C PRO A 15 -15.28 0.08 -17.59
N LEU A 16 -14.71 -0.66 -16.65
CA LEU A 16 -14.40 -0.13 -15.30
C LEU A 16 -12.90 -0.01 -15.02
N TYR A 17 -12.04 -0.35 -15.98
CA TYR A 17 -10.60 -0.39 -15.75
C TYR A 17 -9.84 0.92 -16.07
N LEU A 18 -10.53 1.98 -16.53
CA LEU A 18 -9.86 3.20 -17.00
C LEU A 18 -10.23 4.49 -16.25
N LYS A 19 -10.70 4.39 -15.00
CA LYS A 19 -11.00 5.56 -14.15
C LYS A 19 -10.28 5.55 -12.80
N MET A 20 -9.06 5.01 -12.75
CA MET A 20 -8.14 5.18 -11.62
C MET A 20 -6.75 5.72 -12.02
N ALA A 21 -6.57 6.08 -13.29
CA ALA A 21 -5.37 6.79 -13.75
C ALA A 21 -5.68 8.29 -13.83
N GLY A 22 -5.76 8.95 -12.68
CA GLY A 22 -6.15 10.37 -12.65
C GLY A 22 -6.37 10.93 -11.27
N ARG A 23 -5.52 10.58 -10.31
CA ARG A 23 -5.34 11.39 -9.11
C ARG A 23 -3.86 11.34 -8.73
N GLU A 24 -3.10 12.24 -9.34
CA GLU A 24 -1.80 12.63 -8.83
C GLU A 24 -2.01 13.15 -7.40
N THR A 25 -1.77 12.29 -6.42
CA THR A 25 -1.64 12.71 -5.02
C THR A 25 -0.29 12.24 -4.54
N SER A 26 0.63 13.20 -4.40
CA SER A 26 1.68 13.29 -3.39
C SER A 26 1.80 12.03 -2.52
N GLY A 27 2.81 11.18 -2.77
CA GLY A 27 3.13 10.05 -1.87
C GLY A 27 1.99 9.02 -1.71
N GLY A 28 1.37 8.62 -2.83
CA GLY A 28 0.11 7.87 -2.91
C GLY A 28 -0.14 6.75 -1.90
N ALA A 29 -1.41 6.67 -1.48
CA ALA A 29 -1.96 5.64 -0.61
C ALA A 29 -1.68 4.22 -1.14
N VAL A 30 -1.51 3.28 -0.22
CA VAL A 30 -1.31 1.86 -0.55
C VAL A 30 -2.51 1.30 -1.31
N PRO A 31 -2.31 0.68 -2.49
CA PRO A 31 -3.40 0.10 -3.27
C PRO A 31 -4.25 -0.87 -2.44
N GLU A 32 -5.57 -0.79 -2.57
CA GLU A 32 -6.49 -1.66 -1.82
C GLU A 32 -6.23 -3.16 -2.07
N MET A 33 -5.94 -3.51 -3.32
CA MET A 33 -5.61 -4.87 -3.73
C MET A 33 -4.41 -5.46 -2.99
N PHE A 34 -3.41 -4.65 -2.62
CA PHE A 34 -2.28 -5.11 -1.80
C PHE A 34 -2.78 -5.67 -0.47
N TRP A 35 -3.62 -4.91 0.23
CA TRP A 35 -4.12 -5.32 1.54
C TRP A 35 -5.03 -6.53 1.47
N ILE A 36 -5.89 -6.61 0.45
CA ILE A 36 -6.77 -7.77 0.22
C ILE A 36 -5.93 -9.03 -0.05
N SER A 37 -4.87 -8.92 -0.86
CA SER A 37 -3.93 -10.04 -1.12
C SER A 37 -3.27 -10.49 0.18
N LYS A 38 -2.69 -9.55 0.94
CA LYS A 38 -1.98 -9.87 2.18
C LYS A 38 -2.87 -10.41 3.28
N LYS A 39 -4.13 -9.99 3.36
CA LYS A 39 -5.11 -10.60 4.28
C LYS A 39 -5.27 -12.10 4.06
N ARG A 40 -5.20 -12.56 2.81
CA ARG A 40 -5.36 -13.99 2.45
C ARG A 40 -4.06 -14.76 2.59
N GLU A 41 -2.94 -14.12 2.27
CA GLU A 41 -1.61 -14.76 2.22
C GLU A 41 -0.89 -14.81 3.58
N MET A 42 -1.17 -13.86 4.48
CA MET A 42 -0.41 -13.65 5.71
C MET A 42 -1.22 -14.03 6.96
N PRO A 43 -1.25 -15.31 7.35
CA PRO A 43 -1.91 -15.75 8.59
C PRO A 43 -1.24 -15.16 9.84
N ARG A 44 0.02 -14.71 9.73
CA ARG A 44 0.79 -14.05 10.78
C ARG A 44 1.04 -12.57 10.46
N ALA A 45 -0.03 -11.79 10.42
CA ALA A 45 0.01 -10.37 10.05
C ALA A 45 1.00 -9.55 10.91
N GLY A 46 1.14 -9.85 12.20
CA GLY A 46 2.09 -9.18 13.09
C GLY A 46 3.57 -9.46 12.75
N GLU A 47 3.95 -10.70 12.45
CA GLU A 47 5.32 -11.04 12.01
C GLU A 47 5.62 -10.40 10.66
N PHE A 48 4.65 -10.42 9.74
CA PHE A 48 4.75 -9.76 8.44
C PHE A 48 4.99 -8.25 8.60
N ALA A 49 4.19 -7.56 9.43
CA ALA A 49 4.32 -6.13 9.69
C ALA A 49 5.69 -5.78 10.30
N LYS A 50 6.17 -6.58 11.25
CA LYS A 50 7.51 -6.44 11.85
C LYS A 50 8.61 -6.53 10.80
N ASN A 51 8.55 -7.55 9.95
CA ASN A 51 9.54 -7.77 8.89
C ASN A 51 9.53 -6.64 7.86
N MET A 52 8.35 -6.14 7.49
CA MET A 52 8.22 -4.99 6.59
C MET A 52 8.89 -3.75 7.16
N VAL A 53 8.56 -3.39 8.41
CA VAL A 53 9.15 -2.20 9.05
C VAL A 53 10.66 -2.37 9.16
N ALA A 54 11.15 -3.53 9.61
CA ALA A 54 12.59 -3.79 9.70
C ALA A 54 13.30 -3.68 8.33
N GLN A 55 12.71 -4.21 7.26
CA GLN A 55 13.26 -4.11 5.90
C GLN A 55 13.27 -2.66 5.41
N ALA A 56 12.20 -1.91 5.63
CA ALA A 56 12.13 -0.49 5.25
C ALA A 56 13.20 0.34 5.98
N ARG A 57 13.46 0.07 7.27
CA ARG A 57 14.56 0.72 8.03
C ARG A 57 15.92 0.42 7.42
N ARG A 58 16.18 -0.84 7.02
CA ARG A 58 17.43 -1.23 6.33
C ARG A 58 17.61 -0.53 4.98
N GLN A 59 16.51 -0.21 4.31
CA GLN A 59 16.51 0.55 3.05
C GLN A 59 16.58 2.08 3.26
N GLY A 60 16.70 2.54 4.50
CA GLY A 60 16.87 3.96 4.82
C GLY A 60 15.57 4.74 5.01
N VAL A 61 14.40 4.09 5.07
CA VAL A 61 13.15 4.75 5.44
C VAL A 61 13.27 5.18 6.91
N LYS A 62 13.32 6.49 7.15
CA LYS A 62 13.43 7.05 8.50
C LYS A 62 12.06 7.08 9.17
N SER A 63 11.98 6.80 10.47
CA SER A 63 10.76 7.08 11.24
C SER A 63 10.57 8.59 11.34
N GLU A 64 9.32 9.03 11.35
CA GLU A 64 9.03 10.33 11.97
C GLU A 64 9.19 10.17 13.48
N THR A 65 9.91 11.10 14.11
CA THR A 65 10.42 10.98 15.49
C THR A 65 9.36 10.73 16.56
N GLN A 66 8.08 10.99 16.24
CA GLN A 66 6.98 10.86 17.18
C GLN A 66 6.21 9.54 17.06
N ILE A 67 6.27 8.82 15.93
CA ILE A 67 5.56 7.55 15.74
C ILE A 67 6.54 6.40 15.97
N SER A 68 6.33 5.64 17.05
CA SER A 68 7.17 4.48 17.34
C SER A 68 6.97 3.36 16.32
N ASP A 69 8.01 2.53 16.15
CA ASP A 69 7.93 1.37 15.26
C ASP A 69 6.85 0.39 15.73
N ASP A 70 6.63 0.20 17.04
CA ASP A 70 5.54 -0.63 17.55
C ASP A 70 4.15 -0.13 17.13
N LEU A 71 3.96 1.19 17.15
CA LEU A 71 2.70 1.81 16.73
C LEU A 71 2.51 1.66 15.23
N LEU A 72 3.57 1.80 14.44
CA LEU A 72 3.56 1.60 12.99
C LEU A 72 3.28 0.12 12.63
N ILE A 73 3.96 -0.82 13.28
CA ILE A 73 3.79 -2.26 13.12
C ILE A 73 2.33 -2.64 13.42
N SER A 74 1.80 -2.18 14.56
CA SER A 74 0.40 -2.46 14.94
C SER A 74 -0.60 -1.91 13.93
N ALA A 75 -0.35 -0.72 13.37
CA ALA A 75 -1.21 -0.14 12.35
C ALA A 75 -1.18 -0.95 11.03
N ILE A 76 0.00 -1.41 10.61
CA ILE A 76 0.17 -2.23 9.40
C ILE A 76 -0.50 -3.59 9.60
N GLU A 77 -0.28 -4.24 10.74
CA GLU A 77 -0.93 -5.50 11.11
C GLU A 77 -2.46 -5.36 11.05
N TYR A 78 -3.01 -4.31 11.67
CA TYR A 78 -4.44 -4.05 11.64
C TYR A 78 -4.96 -3.86 10.21
N LYS A 79 -4.21 -3.15 9.34
CA LYS A 79 -4.59 -2.99 7.93
C LYS A 79 -4.58 -4.31 7.17
N VAL A 80 -3.61 -5.19 7.43
CA VAL A 80 -3.56 -6.53 6.81
C VAL A 80 -4.78 -7.35 7.24
N LEU A 81 -5.07 -7.43 8.53
CA LEU A 81 -6.20 -8.20 9.06
C LEU A 81 -7.56 -7.70 8.52
N ASN A 82 -7.67 -6.39 8.29
CA ASN A 82 -8.89 -5.74 7.82
C ASN A 82 -8.92 -5.47 6.31
N GLY A 83 -7.94 -5.96 5.54
CA GLY A 83 -7.92 -5.80 4.08
C GLY A 83 -7.88 -4.34 3.63
N GLY A 84 -7.17 -3.48 4.37
CA GLY A 84 -6.97 -2.08 4.01
C GLY A 84 -7.96 -1.11 4.68
N GLY A 85 -8.85 -1.63 5.51
CA GLY A 85 -9.84 -0.87 6.28
C GLY A 85 -9.31 0.36 7.01
N GLY A 86 -10.24 1.25 7.36
CA GLY A 86 -9.95 2.47 8.11
C GLY A 86 -9.38 2.17 9.49
N LEU A 87 -8.55 3.07 10.01
CA LEU A 87 -7.96 2.96 11.36
C LEU A 87 -8.89 3.48 12.47
N SER A 88 -10.19 3.61 12.19
CA SER A 88 -11.17 4.14 13.14
C SER A 88 -11.33 3.25 14.38
N GLU A 89 -11.25 1.94 14.20
CA GLU A 89 -11.37 0.93 15.28
C GLU A 89 -10.03 0.31 15.67
N TRP A 90 -8.91 0.85 15.17
CA TRP A 90 -7.58 0.37 15.54
C TRP A 90 -7.22 0.83 16.96
N GLY A 91 -6.90 -0.13 17.84
CA GLY A 91 -6.62 0.12 19.26
C GLY A 91 -5.48 1.11 19.54
N GLY A 92 -4.53 1.29 18.61
CA GLY A 92 -3.45 2.27 18.71
C GLY A 92 -3.86 3.72 18.45
N ARG A 93 -5.11 3.99 18.04
CA ARG A 93 -5.59 5.34 17.70
C ARG A 93 -5.47 6.33 18.86
N VAL A 94 -5.73 5.88 20.10
CA VAL A 94 -5.59 6.72 21.31
C VAL A 94 -4.13 7.04 21.61
N ALA A 95 -3.21 6.10 21.39
CA ALA A 95 -1.79 6.35 21.54
C ALA A 95 -1.29 7.33 20.46
N LEU A 96 -1.81 7.21 19.23
CA LEU A 96 -1.52 8.12 18.13
C LEU A 96 -1.98 9.55 18.43
N SER A 97 -3.20 9.75 18.96
CA SER A 97 -3.72 11.09 19.27
C SER A 97 -3.02 11.76 20.47
N ARG A 98 -2.37 10.97 21.33
CA ARG A 98 -1.56 11.49 22.45
C ARG A 98 -0.18 11.99 22.03
N LEU A 99 0.22 11.77 20.77
CA LEU A 99 1.46 12.30 20.24
C LEU A 99 1.35 13.83 20.05
N LYS A 100 2.48 14.53 20.16
CA LYS A 100 2.54 16.00 20.08
C LYS A 100 2.46 16.51 18.63
N TYR A 101 1.32 16.26 17.97
CA TYR A 101 0.96 16.85 16.69
C TYR A 101 0.17 18.15 16.88
N VAL A 102 0.06 18.94 15.81
CA VAL A 102 -0.80 20.13 15.77
C VAL A 102 -2.28 19.74 15.98
N ASP A 103 -2.69 18.59 15.42
CA ASP A 103 -4.04 18.04 15.52
C ASP A 103 -4.09 16.53 15.16
N ASP A 104 -5.24 15.89 15.43
CA ASP A 104 -5.47 14.45 15.17
C ASP A 104 -5.36 14.08 13.67
N ASN A 105 -5.78 14.96 12.75
CA ASN A 105 -5.69 14.69 11.32
C ASN A 105 -4.23 14.72 10.86
N SER A 106 -3.42 15.62 11.42
CA SER A 106 -1.97 15.65 11.18
C SER A 106 -1.30 14.34 11.61
N ALA A 107 -1.65 13.81 12.79
CA ALA A 107 -1.14 12.53 13.27
C ALA A 107 -1.54 11.35 12.35
N GLN A 108 -2.82 11.31 11.95
CA GLN A 108 -3.32 10.27 11.03
C GLN A 108 -2.70 10.37 9.63
N THR A 109 -2.51 11.58 9.11
CA THR A 109 -1.88 11.81 7.80
C THR A 109 -0.44 11.35 7.82
N THR A 110 0.29 11.66 8.89
CA THR A 110 1.68 11.22 9.07
C THR A 110 1.78 9.70 9.14
N LEU A 111 0.90 9.05 9.91
CA LEU A 111 0.83 7.60 9.98
C LEU A 111 0.56 6.97 8.60
N ARG A 112 -0.40 7.51 7.84
CA ARG A 112 -0.70 7.02 6.47
C ARG A 112 0.49 7.17 5.53
N ARG A 113 1.23 8.28 5.62
CA ARG A 113 2.43 8.52 4.82
C ARG A 113 3.50 7.48 5.14
N LEU A 114 3.80 7.27 6.42
CA LEU A 114 4.78 6.27 6.87
C LEU A 114 4.41 4.86 6.45
N ILE A 115 3.13 4.47 6.59
CA ILE A 115 2.66 3.16 6.11
C ILE A 115 2.93 3.02 4.60
N SER A 116 2.64 4.06 3.82
CA SER A 116 2.83 4.04 2.37
C SER A 116 4.32 4.00 1.99
N GLU A 117 5.18 4.69 2.73
CA GLU A 117 6.64 4.64 2.55
C GLU A 117 7.19 3.25 2.86
N VAL A 118 6.77 2.63 3.96
CA VAL A 118 7.17 1.26 4.31
C VAL A 118 6.71 0.27 3.24
N VAL A 119 5.43 0.30 2.84
CA VAL A 119 4.93 -0.63 1.82
C VAL A 119 5.62 -0.42 0.48
N ARG A 120 5.84 0.82 0.04
CA ARG A 120 6.53 1.09 -1.23
C ARG A 120 7.97 0.62 -1.22
N SER A 121 8.66 0.74 -0.09
CA SER A 121 10.04 0.30 0.10
C SER A 121 10.14 -1.24 0.04
N THR A 122 9.20 -1.97 0.64
CA THR A 122 9.26 -3.43 0.68
C THR A 122 8.56 -4.12 -0.48
N HIS A 123 7.60 -3.45 -1.10
CA HIS A 123 6.72 -3.94 -2.17
C HIS A 123 6.57 -2.91 -3.31
N PRO A 124 7.67 -2.50 -3.97
CA PRO A 124 7.62 -1.50 -5.05
C PRO A 124 6.79 -1.94 -6.26
N GLU A 125 6.60 -3.24 -6.46
CA GLU A 125 5.85 -3.84 -7.56
C GLU A 125 4.37 -3.40 -7.62
N PHE A 126 3.80 -2.95 -6.50
CA PHE A 126 2.43 -2.44 -6.45
C PHE A 126 2.30 -0.95 -6.79
N TYR A 127 3.43 -0.24 -6.89
CA TYR A 127 3.49 1.20 -7.19
C TYR A 127 4.12 1.50 -8.56
N ASP A 128 5.00 0.62 -9.04
CA ASP A 128 5.63 0.75 -10.34
C ASP A 128 5.41 -0.52 -11.18
N PRO A 129 4.51 -0.47 -12.20
CA PRO A 129 4.25 -1.63 -13.06
C PRO A 129 5.46 -2.03 -13.92
N VAL A 130 6.49 -1.18 -14.04
CA VAL A 130 7.74 -1.50 -14.76
C VAL A 130 8.64 -2.42 -13.92
N LEU A 131 8.62 -2.28 -12.60
CA LEU A 131 9.38 -3.15 -11.69
C LEU A 131 8.73 -4.52 -11.49
N ALA A 132 7.40 -4.62 -11.56
CA ALA A 132 6.68 -5.90 -11.55
C ALA A 132 7.02 -6.82 -12.74
N LYS A 133 7.56 -6.24 -13.84
CA LYS A 133 7.94 -6.97 -15.07
C LYS A 133 9.40 -7.36 -15.14
N ARG A 134 10.24 -7.04 -14.15
CA ARG A 134 11.59 -7.58 -14.09
C ARG A 134 11.55 -8.93 -13.39
N PRO A 135 11.59 -10.07 -14.10
CA PRO A 135 11.94 -11.31 -13.44
C PRO A 135 13.30 -11.08 -12.76
N ASN A 136 13.43 -11.53 -11.51
CA ASN A 136 14.73 -11.59 -10.83
C ASN A 136 15.67 -12.46 -11.68
N THR A 137 16.40 -11.86 -12.61
CA THR A 137 17.56 -12.48 -13.26
C THR A 137 18.75 -12.34 -12.32
N SER A 138 18.63 -12.87 -11.10
CA SER A 138 19.77 -13.23 -10.27
C SER A 138 19.95 -14.74 -10.36
N SER A 139 20.41 -15.20 -11.53
CA SER A 139 21.34 -16.33 -11.62
C SER A 139 21.86 -16.42 -13.05
N VAL A 140 22.84 -15.57 -13.36
CA VAL A 140 23.86 -15.89 -14.35
C VAL A 140 25.18 -15.69 -13.63
N PHE A 141 25.78 -16.78 -13.19
CA PHE A 141 27.20 -17.00 -13.40
C PHE A 141 27.42 -18.51 -13.51
N SER A 142 27.68 -18.92 -14.75
CA SER A 142 28.33 -20.17 -15.10
C SER A 142 29.74 -20.20 -14.52
N SER A 143 30.13 -21.35 -13.99
CA SER A 143 31.46 -21.96 -14.15
C SER A 143 31.32 -23.45 -13.88
#